data_AF-A0A4W3GBL2-F1
#
_entry.id   AF-A0A4W3GBL2-F1
#
_cell.length_a   1.000
_cell.length_b   1.000
_cell.length_c   1.000
_cell.angle_alpha   90.00
_cell.angle_beta   90.00
_cell.angle_gamma   90.00
#
_symmetry.space_group_name_H-M   'P 1'
#
loop_
_entity.id
_entity.type
_entity.pdbx_description
1 polymer ?
#
loop_
_entity_poly.entity_id
_entity_poly.type
_entity_poly.pdbx_seq_one_letter_code
_entity_poly.pdbx_strand_id
1 'polypeptide(L)'
;MSFQCGRSFDPNFLFLWPNARVAIVGPSHCADYPGAEAESRDETELQRLKERLEEESSAFHSSSRVWDDGVILPQDTRTVMFLFNLLNLI
;
A
#
# COMPACT_ATOMS: atom_id res chain seq x y z
N MET A 1 -17.22 -6.89 1.97
CA MET A 1 -16.04 -6.04 2.20
C MET A 1 -15.26 -6.67 3.34
N SER A 2 -14.22 -7.46 3.04
CA SER A 2 -13.39 -8.06 4.08
C SER A 2 -12.40 -7.01 4.55
N PHE A 3 -12.46 -6.61 5.82
CA PHE A 3 -11.40 -5.83 6.42
C PHE A 3 -10.17 -6.72 6.54
N GLN A 4 -9.12 -6.42 5.77
CA GLN A 4 -7.81 -7.01 5.98
C GLN A 4 -7.11 -6.28 7.12
N CYS A 5 -6.32 -7.02 7.92
CA CYS A 5 -5.52 -6.49 9.03
C CYS A 5 -4.40 -5.57 8.51
N GLY A 6 -4.73 -4.31 8.25
CA GLY A 6 -3.76 -3.27 7.88
C GLY A 6 -2.98 -2.74 9.09
N ARG A 7 -2.05 -1.83 8.84
CA ARG A 7 -1.14 -1.29 9.87
C ARG A 7 -1.86 -0.71 11.10
N SER A 8 -3.05 -0.13 10.92
CA SER A 8 -3.86 0.43 12.01
C SER A 8 -4.37 -0.60 13.02
N PHE A 9 -4.34 -1.89 12.69
CA PHE A 9 -4.70 -2.98 13.60
C PHE A 9 -3.51 -3.49 14.42
N ASP A 10 -2.37 -2.79 14.36
CA ASP A 10 -1.15 -3.09 15.10
C ASP A 10 -0.65 -4.54 14.95
N PRO A 11 -0.42 -5.03 13.72
CA PRO A 11 0.23 -6.32 13.54
C PRO A 11 1.69 -6.24 14.00
N ASN A 12 2.19 -7.31 14.65
CA ASN A 12 3.60 -7.43 15.04
C ASN A 12 4.54 -7.25 13.84
N PHE A 13 4.14 -7.77 12.68
CA PHE A 13 4.86 -7.65 11.42
C PHE A 13 3.89 -7.47 10.25
N LEU A 14 4.17 -6.54 9.36
CA LEU A 14 3.43 -6.27 8.12
C LEU A 14 4.41 -6.15 6.95
N PHE A 15 4.30 -7.04 5.96
CA PHE A 15 5.14 -7.00 4.76
C PHE A 15 4.30 -6.81 3.51
N LEU A 16 4.90 -6.16 2.52
CA LEU A 16 4.32 -6.02 1.19
C LEU A 16 5.11 -6.83 0.16
N TRP A 17 4.43 -7.24 -0.91
CA TRP A 17 5.11 -7.73 -2.12
C TRP A 17 5.44 -6.56 -3.05
N PRO A 18 6.42 -6.69 -3.96
CA PRO A 18 6.81 -5.60 -4.85
C PRO A 18 5.67 -5.16 -5.79
N ASN A 19 4.75 -6.08 -6.11
CA ASN A 19 3.58 -5.84 -6.94
C ASN A 19 2.36 -5.35 -6.12
N ALA A 20 2.46 -5.23 -4.80
CA ALA A 20 1.38 -4.71 -3.99
C ALA A 20 1.14 -3.23 -4.26
N ARG A 21 -0.12 -2.81 -4.08
CA ARG A 21 -0.56 -1.43 -4.16
C ARG A 21 -1.32 -1.07 -2.89
N VAL A 22 -0.94 0.04 -2.26
CA VAL A 22 -1.55 0.55 -1.03
C VAL A 22 -2.10 1.94 -1.33
N ALA A 23 -3.41 2.07 -1.35
CA ALA A 23 -4.08 3.34 -1.58
C ALA A 23 -5.45 3.37 -0.90
N ILE A 24 -5.93 4.59 -0.60
CA ILE A 24 -7.30 4.80 -0.11
C ILE A 24 -8.30 4.51 -1.23
N VAL A 25 -7.97 4.94 -2.44
CA VAL A 25 -8.79 4.78 -3.65
C VAL A 25 -7.91 4.35 -4.81
N GLY A 26 -8.41 3.47 -5.67
CA GLY A 26 -7.73 3.09 -6.90
C GLY A 26 -7.72 4.25 -7.91
N PRO A 27 -6.71 4.34 -8.79
CA PRO A 27 -6.58 5.44 -9.75
C PRO A 27 -7.77 5.54 -10.74
N SER A 28 -8.47 4.44 -11.01
CA SER A 28 -9.70 4.45 -11.82
C SER A 28 -10.88 5.17 -11.15
N HIS A 29 -10.89 5.23 -9.82
CA HIS A 29 -11.97 5.82 -9.02
C HIS A 29 -11.56 7.14 -8.37
N CYS A 30 -10.45 7.75 -8.79
CA CYS A 30 -9.97 8.97 -8.14
C CYS A 30 -10.89 10.17 -8.35
N ALA A 31 -11.59 10.25 -9.49
CA ALA A 31 -12.53 11.35 -9.79
C ALA A 31 -13.74 11.38 -8.86
N ASP A 32 -14.14 10.21 -8.33
CA ASP A 32 -15.29 10.08 -7.42
C ASP A 32 -14.91 10.29 -5.95
N TYR A 33 -13.61 10.47 -5.65
CA TYR A 33 -13.11 10.62 -4.29
C TYR A 33 -13.36 12.04 -3.75
N PRO A 34 -13.98 12.20 -2.57
CA PRO A 34 -14.20 13.51 -1.96
C PRO A 34 -12.84 14.19 -1.67
N GLY A 35 -12.52 15.21 -2.45
CA GLY A 35 -11.23 15.91 -2.43
C GLY A 35 -10.58 16.06 -3.82
N ALA A 36 -10.96 15.20 -4.78
CA ALA A 36 -10.48 15.30 -6.17
C ALA A 36 -10.96 16.59 -6.86
N GLU A 37 -12.16 17.09 -6.52
CA GLU A 37 -12.74 18.31 -7.10
C GLU A 37 -11.88 19.58 -6.90
N ALA A 38 -10.99 19.58 -5.91
CA ALA A 38 -10.04 20.66 -5.68
C ALA A 38 -8.83 20.62 -6.63
N GLU A 39 -8.47 19.43 -7.11
CA GLU A 39 -7.27 19.17 -7.94
C GLU A 39 -7.60 18.76 -9.39
N SER A 40 -8.87 18.51 -9.74
CA SER A 40 -9.28 17.94 -11.02
C SER A 40 -10.20 18.86 -11.86
N ARG A 41 -9.85 20.14 -11.98
CA ARG A 41 -10.66 21.10 -12.74
C ARG A 41 -10.50 20.95 -14.25
N ASP A 42 -9.40 20.34 -14.69
CA ASP A 42 -9.08 20.03 -16.08
C ASP A 42 -8.71 18.55 -16.28
N GLU A 43 -8.95 18.01 -17.48
CA GLU A 43 -8.67 16.61 -17.83
C GLU A 43 -7.18 16.28 -17.72
N THR A 44 -6.32 17.27 -17.99
CA THR A 44 -4.87 17.14 -17.83
C THR A 44 -4.44 17.06 -16.36
N GLU A 45 -5.12 17.77 -15.46
CA GLU A 45 -4.86 17.72 -14.01
C GLU A 45 -5.31 16.38 -13.42
N LEU A 46 -6.48 15.89 -13.86
CA LEU A 46 -6.97 14.56 -13.48
C LEU A 46 -6.00 13.45 -13.91
N GLN A 47 -5.42 13.56 -15.11
CA GLN A 47 -4.43 12.60 -15.59
C GLN A 47 -3.15 12.62 -14.75
N ARG A 48 -2.65 13.80 -14.39
CA ARG A 48 -1.50 13.95 -13.47
C ARG A 48 -1.79 13.39 -12.09
N LEU A 49 -3.00 13.58 -11.59
CA LEU A 49 -3.42 13.02 -10.30
C LEU A 49 -3.43 11.49 -10.34
N LYS A 50 -3.93 10.88 -11.43
CA LYS A 50 -3.89 9.42 -11.62
C LYS A 50 -2.46 8.87 -11.63
N GLU A 51 -1.56 9.54 -12.34
CA GLU A 51 -0.14 9.16 -12.41
C GLU A 51 0.51 9.25 -11.03
N ARG A 52 0.29 10.35 -10.31
CA ARG A 52 0.78 10.50 -8.93
C ARG A 52 0.24 9.40 -8.01
N LEU A 53 -1.05 9.11 -8.06
CA LEU A 53 -1.66 8.05 -7.24
C LEU A 53 -1.09 6.67 -7.57
N GLU A 54 -0.81 6.37 -8.84
CA GLU A 54 -0.17 5.11 -9.22
C GLU A 54 1.27 5.01 -8.68
N GLU A 55 2.04 6.10 -8.74
CA GLU A 55 3.41 6.13 -8.18
C GLU A 55 3.40 6.02 -6.65
N GLU A 56 2.55 6.81 -5.99
CA GLU A 56 2.46 6.88 -4.52
C GLU A 56 1.80 5.63 -3.91
N SER A 57 1.05 4.86 -4.70
CA SER A 57 0.45 3.60 -4.24
C SER A 57 1.43 2.42 -4.29
N SER A 58 2.64 2.60 -4.80
CA SER A 58 3.63 1.52 -4.88
C SER A 58 4.09 1.03 -3.50
N ALA A 59 4.42 -0.27 -3.40
CA ALA A 59 4.96 -0.85 -2.17
C ALA A 59 6.25 -0.15 -1.70
N PHE A 60 7.08 0.34 -2.62
CA PHE A 60 8.29 1.09 -2.28
C PHE A 60 7.97 2.47 -1.69
N HIS A 61 6.93 3.14 -2.21
CA HIS A 61 6.48 4.41 -1.63
C HIS A 61 5.96 4.21 -0.21
N SER A 62 5.14 3.17 0.01
CA SER A 62 4.66 2.76 1.35
C SER A 62 5.83 2.47 2.31
N SER A 63 6.81 1.67 1.88
CA SER A 63 7.94 1.27 2.70
C SER A 63 8.85 2.45 3.05
N SER A 64 9.01 3.42 2.13
CA SER A 64 9.75 4.67 2.41
C SER A 64 9.14 5.51 3.53
N ARG A 65 7.84 5.32 3.82
CA ARG A 65 7.09 5.99 4.89
C ARG A 65 6.88 5.13 6.12
N VAL A 66 7.47 3.93 6.17
CA VAL A 66 7.37 2.99 7.30
C VAL A 66 5.93 2.59 7.61
N TRP A 67 5.09 2.48 6.57
CA TRP A 67 3.74 1.95 6.69
C TRP A 67 3.74 0.42 6.82
N ASP A 68 4.79 -0.21 6.32
CA ASP A 68 5.11 -1.63 6.39
C ASP A 68 6.53 -1.82 6.96
N ASP A 69 6.81 -3.04 7.42
CA ASP A 69 8.12 -3.45 7.96
C ASP A 69 9.08 -3.94 6.85
N GLY A 70 8.65 -3.87 5.58
CA GLY A 70 9.50 -4.13 4.42
C GLY A 70 8.77 -4.73 3.22
N VAL A 71 9.48 -4.75 2.09
CA VAL A 71 9.06 -5.38 0.84
C VAL A 71 9.82 -6.69 0.64
N ILE A 72 9.09 -7.81 0.52
CA ILE A 72 9.67 -9.15 0.34
C ILE A 72 9.21 -9.79 -0.97
N LEU A 73 10.03 -10.64 -1.57
CA LEU A 73 9.61 -11.40 -2.76
C LEU A 73 8.51 -12.42 -2.39
N PRO A 74 7.53 -12.68 -3.27
CA PRO A 74 6.47 -13.66 -2.99
C PRO A 74 6.99 -15.04 -2.59
N GLN A 75 8.09 -15.49 -3.20
CA GLN A 75 8.75 -16.76 -2.91
C GLN A 75 9.35 -16.84 -1.50
N ASP A 76 9.73 -15.72 -0.91
CA ASP A 76 10.38 -15.65 0.41
C ASP A 76 9.36 -15.59 1.55
N THR A 77 8.08 -15.38 1.25
CA THR A 77 6.98 -15.24 2.24
C THR A 77 7.00 -16.34 3.30
N ARG A 78 7.21 -17.60 2.91
CA ARG A 78 7.23 -18.73 3.85
C ARG A 78 8.43 -18.68 4.81
N THR A 79 9.60 -18.34 4.30
CA THR A 79 10.84 -18.24 5.09
C THR A 79 10.71 -17.12 6.12
N VAL A 80 10.20 -15.96 5.68
CA VAL A 80 9.99 -14.78 6.51
C VAL A 80 8.97 -15.08 7.62
N MET A 81 7.82 -15.68 7.30
CA MET A 81 6.84 -16.09 8.31
C MET A 81 7.42 -17.08 9.33
N PHE A 82 8.22 -18.05 8.89
CA PHE A 82 8.82 -19.04 9.78
C PHE A 82 9.84 -18.40 10.74
N LEU A 83 10.68 -17.49 10.24
CA LEU A 83 11.64 -16.74 11.04
C LEU A 83 10.94 -15.94 12.14
N PHE A 84 9.87 -15.22 11.82
CA PHE A 84 9.14 -14.42 12.80
C PHE A 84 8.31 -15.27 13.77
N ASN A 85 7.78 -16.41 13.34
CA ASN A 85 7.14 -17.34 14.25
C ASN A 85 8.13 -17.85 15.30
N LEU A 86 9.38 -18.14 14.91
CA LEU A 86 10.43 -18.53 15.85
C LEU A 86 10.76 -17.42 16.84
N LEU A 87 10.81 -16.16 16.39
CA LEU A 87 11.06 -15.00 17.26
C LEU A 87 9.95 -14.72 18.28
N ASN A 88 8.70 -15.13 18.01
CA ASN A 88 7.59 -15.00 18.96
C ASN A 88 7.50 -16.19 19.96
N LEU A 89 8.29 -17.23 19.77
CA LEU A 89 8.32 -18.43 20.63
C LEU A 89 9.43 -18.39 21.70
N ILE A 90 10.27 -17.34 21.69
CA ILE A 90 11.34 -17.08 22.67
C ILE A 90 10.90 -15.91 23.55
#